data_AF-A0A1Y1S5J9-F1
#
_entry.id   AF-A0A1Y1S5J9-F1
#
_cell.length_a   1.000
_cell.length_b   1.000
_cell.length_c   1.000
_cell.angle_alpha   90.00
_cell.angle_beta   90.00
_cell.angle_gamma   90.00
#
_symmetry.space_group_name_H-M   'P 1'
#
loop_
_entity.id
_entity.type
_entity.pdbx_description
1 polymer ?
#
loop_
_entity_poly.entity_id
_entity_poly.type
_entity_poly.pdbx_seq_one_letter_code
_entity_poly.pdbx_strand_id
1 'polypeptide(L)'
;MSPFCRSNENVFKMPMLECSLYGVASSTVDYSNEYKHRRYTRVEHIYKRGDTHIYVHVDEDRKKHRLIYYSKVDRNKQRTCLALNMELFETNEDIFHVLEINKFTRISIMECEIEEFRISGYRVEINKENGSEEAMIKAYCYVDDVIEGEELLENVYTDLGIKMVYSTEMFMK
;
A
#
# COMPACT_ATOMS: atom_id res chain seq x y z
N MET A 1 -1.54 20.29 12.45
CA MET A 1 -2.78 19.70 13.03
C MET A 1 -3.40 18.82 11.97
N SER A 2 -3.70 17.55 12.29
CA SER A 2 -4.36 16.62 11.36
C SER A 2 -5.82 17.07 11.14
N PRO A 3 -6.30 17.14 9.88
CA PRO A 3 -7.67 17.58 9.58
C PRO A 3 -8.76 16.59 10.02
N PHE A 4 -8.40 15.42 10.55
CA PHE A 4 -9.33 14.31 10.84
C PHE A 4 -9.79 14.21 12.31
N CYS A 5 -9.46 15.19 13.17
CA CYS A 5 -9.71 15.10 14.62
C CYS A 5 -11.14 15.47 15.07
N ARG A 6 -12.20 15.31 14.25
CA ARG A 6 -13.55 15.79 14.62
C ARG A 6 -14.74 14.84 14.43
N SER A 7 -14.55 13.58 14.08
CA SER A 7 -15.61 12.57 14.20
C SER A 7 -15.26 11.54 15.27
N ASN A 8 -16.16 11.40 16.24
CA ASN A 8 -16.11 10.34 17.25
C ASN A 8 -16.49 9.01 16.57
N GLU A 9 -15.79 7.95 17.00
CA GLU A 9 -16.01 6.52 16.71
C GLU A 9 -15.25 5.94 15.49
N ASN A 10 -14.25 5.11 15.82
CA ASN A 10 -13.42 4.24 14.96
C ASN A 10 -12.30 4.86 14.11
N VAL A 11 -11.63 5.91 14.60
CA VAL A 11 -10.38 6.38 14.01
C VAL A 11 -9.20 5.62 14.62
N PHE A 12 -8.79 4.50 14.02
CA PHE A 12 -7.49 3.90 14.33
C PHE A 12 -6.39 4.75 13.71
N LYS A 13 -5.74 5.59 14.53
CA LYS A 13 -4.57 6.35 14.12
C LYS A 13 -3.32 5.68 14.69
N MET A 14 -2.57 4.98 13.85
CA MET A 14 -1.24 4.50 14.20
C MET A 14 -0.24 5.12 13.22
N PRO A 15 0.62 6.07 13.65
CA PRO A 15 1.82 6.35 12.88
C PRO A 15 2.61 5.05 12.83
N MET A 16 2.90 4.56 11.62
CA MET A 16 3.62 3.32 11.40
C MET A 16 4.55 3.47 10.21
N LEU A 17 5.62 2.70 10.21
CA LEU A 17 6.53 2.62 9.07
C LEU A 17 6.05 1.47 8.17
N GLU A 18 5.74 1.77 6.92
CA GLU A 18 5.57 0.73 5.90
C GLU A 18 6.94 0.46 5.26
N CYS A 19 7.41 -0.77 5.38
CA CYS A 19 8.56 -1.28 4.64
C CYS A 19 8.03 -2.13 3.48
N SER A 20 8.54 -1.90 2.27
CA SER A 20 8.01 -2.56 1.07
C SER A 20 9.08 -2.87 0.02
N LEU A 21 8.90 -4.02 -0.65
CA LEU A 21 9.64 -4.46 -1.81
C LEU A 21 8.69 -4.63 -2.99
N TYR A 22 9.19 -4.31 -4.18
CA TYR A 22 8.44 -4.40 -5.41
C TYR A 22 9.13 -5.33 -6.40
N GLY A 23 8.34 -6.06 -7.16
CA GLY A 23 8.82 -6.98 -8.19
C GLY A 23 7.75 -7.26 -9.22
N VAL A 24 8.10 -8.07 -10.21
CA VAL A 24 7.18 -8.52 -11.25
C VAL A 24 7.25 -10.04 -11.31
N ALA A 25 6.10 -10.67 -11.45
CA ALA A 25 5.99 -12.09 -11.72
C ALA A 25 5.11 -12.35 -12.93
N SER A 26 5.22 -13.54 -13.51
CA SER A 26 4.24 -14.00 -14.47
C SER A 26 2.86 -14.05 -13.83
N SER A 27 1.85 -13.55 -14.53
CA SER A 27 0.45 -13.61 -14.08
C SER A 27 -0.09 -15.04 -13.96
N THR A 28 0.66 -16.04 -14.46
CA THR A 28 0.34 -17.48 -14.39
C THR A 28 0.65 -18.15 -13.06
N VAL A 29 1.41 -17.50 -12.16
CA VAL A 29 1.68 -18.07 -10.83
C VAL A 29 0.40 -18.04 -9.99
N ASP A 30 0.00 -19.20 -9.46
CA ASP A 30 -1.19 -19.34 -8.64
C ASP A 30 -0.84 -19.36 -7.15
N TYR A 31 -1.36 -18.37 -6.42
CA TYR A 31 -1.20 -18.21 -4.97
C TYR A 31 -2.48 -18.54 -4.20
N SER A 32 -3.46 -19.21 -4.85
CA SER A 32 -4.78 -19.51 -4.26
C SER A 32 -4.73 -20.30 -2.96
N ASN A 33 -3.67 -21.08 -2.73
CA ASN A 33 -3.50 -21.89 -1.52
C ASN A 33 -2.77 -21.16 -0.38
N GLU A 34 -2.36 -19.90 -0.59
CA GLU A 34 -1.63 -19.14 0.41
C GLU A 34 -2.49 -18.70 1.59
N TYR A 35 -1.84 -18.48 2.73
CA TYR A 35 -2.55 -18.14 3.96
C TYR A 35 -3.30 -16.80 3.85
N LYS A 36 -4.59 -16.83 4.22
CA LYS A 36 -5.51 -15.67 4.13
C LYS A 36 -5.58 -15.06 2.72
N HIS A 37 -5.43 -15.91 1.71
CA HIS A 37 -5.65 -15.54 0.31
C HIS A 37 -7.02 -14.89 0.11
N ARG A 38 -7.05 -13.83 -0.71
CA ARG A 38 -8.28 -13.23 -1.23
C ARG A 38 -8.04 -12.51 -2.55
N ARG A 39 -9.09 -12.39 -3.34
CA ARG A 39 -9.17 -11.57 -4.56
C ARG A 39 -10.33 -10.59 -4.45
N TYR A 40 -10.14 -9.35 -4.85
CA TYR A 40 -11.16 -8.30 -4.77
C TYR A 40 -10.80 -7.13 -5.70
N THR A 41 -11.81 -6.33 -6.05
CA THR A 41 -11.64 -5.08 -6.79
C THR A 41 -11.42 -3.93 -5.82
N ARG A 42 -10.39 -3.12 -6.07
CA ARG A 42 -10.07 -1.91 -5.31
C ARG A 42 -10.14 -0.70 -6.23
N VAL A 43 -10.95 0.28 -5.87
CA VAL A 43 -10.93 1.60 -6.53
C VAL A 43 -10.00 2.52 -5.74
N GLU A 44 -8.92 2.95 -6.38
CA GLU A 44 -7.94 3.87 -5.83
C GLU A 44 -8.22 5.29 -6.32
N HIS A 45 -8.45 6.22 -5.38
CA HIS A 45 -8.51 7.64 -5.66
C HIS A 45 -7.29 8.34 -5.10
N ILE A 46 -6.65 9.17 -5.92
CA ILE A 46 -5.52 9.99 -5.48
C ILE A 46 -5.98 11.44 -5.37
N TYR A 47 -5.84 12.00 -4.18
CA TYR A 47 -6.17 13.38 -3.85
C TYR A 47 -4.90 14.18 -3.54
N LYS A 48 -4.85 15.44 -3.97
CA LYS A 48 -3.70 16.31 -3.79
C LYS A 48 -4.08 17.67 -3.20
N ARG A 49 -3.24 18.18 -2.29
CA ARG A 49 -3.29 19.56 -1.78
C ARG A 49 -1.87 20.09 -1.55
N GLY A 50 -1.41 20.99 -2.42
CA GLY A 50 0.00 21.41 -2.43
C GLY A 50 0.92 20.20 -2.68
N ASP A 51 1.88 19.96 -1.80
CA ASP A 51 2.79 18.79 -1.84
C ASP A 51 2.20 17.52 -1.21
N THR A 52 1.03 17.62 -0.56
CA THR A 52 0.41 16.53 0.19
C THR A 52 -0.43 15.67 -0.75
N HIS A 53 -0.22 14.35 -0.71
CA HIS A 53 -1.03 13.36 -1.42
C HIS A 53 -1.76 12.47 -0.41
N ILE A 54 -3.01 12.14 -0.70
CA ILE A 54 -3.82 11.17 0.05
C ILE A 54 -4.30 10.11 -0.94
N TYR A 55 -4.08 8.86 -0.60
CA TYR A 55 -4.53 7.70 -1.35
C TYR A 55 -5.77 7.17 -0.63
N VAL A 56 -6.90 7.12 -1.33
CA VAL A 56 -8.15 6.58 -0.80
C VAL A 56 -8.41 5.27 -1.52
N HIS A 57 -8.33 4.17 -0.80
CA HIS A 57 -8.67 2.84 -1.30
C HIS A 57 -10.10 2.53 -0.92
N VAL A 58 -10.93 2.23 -1.90
CA VAL A 58 -12.29 1.74 -1.70
C VAL A 58 -12.34 0.27 -2.04
N ASP A 59 -12.62 -0.53 -1.03
CA ASP A 59 -12.96 -1.95 -1.19
C ASP A 59 -14.46 -2.01 -1.47
N GLU A 60 -14.82 -2.27 -2.74
CA GLU A 60 -16.22 -2.22 -3.20
C GLU A 60 -17.10 -3.26 -2.48
N ASP A 61 -16.54 -4.43 -2.20
CA ASP A 61 -17.25 -5.54 -1.55
C ASP A 61 -17.58 -5.21 -0.09
N ARG A 62 -16.75 -4.40 0.57
CA ARG A 62 -16.88 -4.10 2.00
C ARG A 62 -17.44 -2.73 2.31
N LYS A 63 -17.59 -1.86 1.30
CA LYS A 63 -17.94 -0.43 1.48
C LYS A 63 -17.06 0.24 2.55
N LYS A 64 -15.78 -0.16 2.59
CA LYS A 64 -14.78 0.40 3.50
C LYS A 64 -13.85 1.31 2.72
N HIS A 65 -13.65 2.50 3.26
CA HIS A 65 -12.68 3.46 2.76
C HIS A 65 -11.44 3.39 3.65
N ARG A 66 -10.28 3.15 3.03
CA ARG A 66 -8.98 3.31 3.68
C ARG A 66 -8.30 4.54 3.13
N LEU A 67 -7.95 5.46 4.02
CA LEU A 67 -7.21 6.65 3.68
C LEU A 67 -5.78 6.46 4.15
N ILE A 68 -4.87 6.56 3.20
CA ILE A 68 -3.45 6.42 3.43
C ILE A 68 -2.78 7.75 3.12
N TYR A 69 -2.10 8.25 4.12
CA TYR A 69 -1.20 9.38 3.99
C TYR A 69 0.23 8.89 4.11
N TYR A 70 1.02 9.03 3.06
CA TYR A 70 2.46 8.82 3.13
C TYR A 70 3.17 10.15 3.37
N SER A 71 4.08 10.15 4.33
CA SER A 71 5.03 11.25 4.49
C SER A 71 6.02 11.29 3.32
N LYS A 72 6.72 12.41 3.14
CA LYS A 72 7.83 12.48 2.19
C LYS A 72 8.82 11.34 2.48
N VAL A 73 9.31 10.70 1.42
CA VAL A 73 10.30 9.61 1.51
C VAL A 73 11.50 10.10 2.31
N ASP A 74 11.80 9.43 3.42
CA ASP A 74 13.02 9.70 4.18
C ASP A 74 14.16 8.89 3.55
N ARG A 75 15.02 9.58 2.82
CA ARG A 75 16.15 8.97 2.09
C ARG A 75 17.15 8.30 3.05
N ASN A 76 17.29 8.79 4.28
CA ASN A 76 18.22 8.22 5.24
C ASN A 76 17.76 6.85 5.77
N LYS A 77 16.46 6.55 5.60
CA LYS A 77 15.85 5.28 5.99
C LYS A 77 15.79 4.26 4.84
N GLN A 78 16.20 4.64 3.63
CA GLN A 78 16.19 3.73 2.48
C GLN A 78 17.49 2.95 2.43
N ARG A 79 17.42 1.62 2.42
CA ARG A 79 18.59 0.75 2.23
C ARG A 79 18.24 -0.40 1.31
N THR A 80 17.57 -1.43 1.83
CA THR A 80 17.20 -2.61 1.03
C THR A 80 15.74 -2.59 0.60
N CYS A 81 14.85 -1.97 1.38
CA CYS A 81 13.43 -1.80 1.07
C CYS A 81 13.01 -0.33 1.03
N LEU A 82 11.87 -0.05 0.38
CA LEU A 82 11.21 1.24 0.44
C LEU A 82 10.56 1.43 1.81
N ALA A 83 11.04 2.39 2.60
CA ALA A 83 10.53 2.71 3.93
C ALA A 83 9.76 4.04 3.95
N LEU A 84 8.46 4.01 4.26
CA LEU A 84 7.59 5.20 4.26
C LEU A 84 6.86 5.33 5.59
N ASN A 85 7.00 6.49 6.25
CA ASN A 85 6.11 6.79 7.38
C ASN A 85 4.69 7.01 6.84
N MET A 86 3.73 6.27 7.37
CA MET A 86 2.34 6.36 6.96
C MET A 86 1.42 6.69 8.13
N GLU A 87 0.32 7.38 7.82
CA GLU A 87 -0.88 7.39 8.65
C GLU A 87 -2.00 6.68 7.86
N LEU A 88 -2.57 5.63 8.45
CA LEU A 88 -3.71 4.91 7.91
C LEU A 88 -4.96 5.26 8.71
N PHE A 89 -6.07 5.49 8.02
CA PHE A 89 -7.40 5.70 8.61
C PHE A 89 -8.42 4.82 7.88
N GLU A 90 -9.26 4.10 8.62
CA GLU A 90 -10.39 3.34 8.04
C GLU A 90 -11.71 4.03 8.40
N THR A 91 -12.64 4.14 7.46
CA THR A 91 -13.99 4.67 7.69
C THR A 91 -15.00 4.07 6.73
N ASN A 92 -16.28 4.06 7.14
CA ASN A 92 -17.42 3.70 6.29
C ASN A 92 -18.20 4.95 5.84
N GLU A 93 -17.76 6.13 6.25
CA GLU A 93 -18.38 7.40 5.88
C GLU A 93 -17.92 7.86 4.49
N ASP A 94 -18.75 8.67 3.83
CA ASP A 94 -18.38 9.33 2.57
C ASP A 94 -17.26 10.35 2.83
N ILE A 95 -16.04 9.91 2.55
CA ILE A 95 -14.84 10.70 2.76
C ILE A 95 -14.55 11.67 1.62
N PHE A 96 -15.18 11.48 0.45
CA PHE A 96 -14.87 12.25 -0.74
C PHE A 96 -15.29 13.70 -0.57
N HIS A 97 -16.50 13.91 -0.06
CA HIS A 97 -17.00 15.25 0.24
C HIS A 97 -16.13 15.98 1.28
N VAL A 98 -15.64 15.25 2.30
CA VAL A 98 -14.75 15.80 3.33
C VAL A 98 -13.43 16.28 2.72
N LEU A 99 -12.83 15.49 1.82
CA LEU A 99 -11.59 15.85 1.13
C LEU A 99 -11.77 17.11 0.27
N GLU A 100 -12.88 17.18 -0.48
CA GLU A 100 -13.21 18.32 -1.33
C GLU A 100 -13.40 19.62 -0.54
N ILE A 101 -14.15 19.60 0.57
CA ILE A 101 -14.30 20.76 1.46
C ILE A 101 -12.94 21.22 2.01
N ASN A 102 -12.05 20.26 2.30
CA ASN A 102 -10.70 20.51 2.79
C ASN A 102 -9.68 20.91 1.71
N LYS A 103 -10.16 21.26 0.51
CA LYS A 103 -9.35 21.75 -0.64
C LYS A 103 -8.38 20.71 -1.19
N PHE A 104 -8.70 19.42 -1.05
CA PHE A 104 -8.03 18.39 -1.82
C PHE A 104 -8.70 18.27 -3.18
N THR A 105 -7.89 18.23 -4.23
CA THR A 105 -8.35 17.97 -5.60
C THR A 105 -8.08 16.52 -5.95
N ARG A 106 -9.09 15.81 -6.46
CA ARG A 106 -8.91 14.47 -7.01
C ARG A 106 -8.15 14.55 -8.33
N ILE A 107 -7.01 13.86 -8.41
CA ILE A 107 -6.12 13.89 -9.58
C ILE A 107 -6.09 12.57 -10.35
N SER A 108 -6.49 11.47 -9.72
CA SER A 108 -6.56 10.15 -10.37
C SER A 108 -7.66 9.30 -9.76
N ILE A 109 -8.23 8.43 -10.58
CA ILE A 109 -9.10 7.31 -10.18
C ILE A 109 -8.65 6.10 -10.99
N MET A 110 -8.44 4.99 -10.32
CA MET A 110 -8.01 3.75 -10.96
C MET A 110 -8.74 2.58 -10.31
N GLU A 111 -9.20 1.66 -11.12
CA GLU A 111 -9.74 0.38 -10.67
C GLU A 111 -8.64 -0.67 -10.79
N CYS A 112 -8.43 -1.45 -9.75
CA CYS A 112 -7.39 -2.47 -9.69
C CYS A 112 -7.98 -3.81 -9.25
N GLU A 113 -7.64 -4.87 -9.97
CA GLU A 113 -7.88 -6.24 -9.51
C GLU A 113 -6.72 -6.66 -8.60
N ILE A 114 -7.02 -6.85 -7.32
CA ILE A 114 -6.03 -7.16 -6.30
C ILE A 114 -6.19 -8.60 -5.86
N GLU A 115 -5.08 -9.33 -5.88
CA GLU A 115 -4.91 -10.60 -5.19
C GLU A 115 -3.96 -10.38 -4.01
N GLU A 116 -4.37 -10.73 -2.80
CA GLU A 116 -3.50 -10.63 -1.63
C GLU A 116 -3.47 -11.89 -0.80
N PHE A 117 -2.36 -12.09 -0.10
CA PHE A 117 -2.18 -13.15 0.89
C PHE A 117 -1.11 -12.75 1.91
N ARG A 118 -0.83 -13.63 2.86
CA ARG A 118 0.17 -13.40 3.91
C ARG A 118 1.20 -14.51 3.95
N ILE A 119 2.45 -14.11 4.10
CA ILE A 119 3.56 -14.97 4.48
C ILE A 119 4.03 -14.52 5.86
N SER A 120 4.63 -15.41 6.66
CA SER A 120 4.94 -15.16 8.07
C SER A 120 5.71 -13.84 8.28
N GLY A 121 5.00 -12.78 8.69
CA GLY A 121 5.57 -11.45 8.98
C GLY A 121 5.25 -10.34 7.97
N TYR A 122 4.83 -10.68 6.74
CA TYR A 122 4.53 -9.67 5.71
C TYR A 122 3.30 -10.03 4.86
N ARG A 123 2.83 -9.04 4.11
CA ARG A 123 1.71 -9.14 3.18
C ARG A 123 2.21 -9.07 1.76
N VAL A 124 1.51 -9.73 0.87
CA VAL A 124 1.76 -9.66 -0.56
C VAL A 124 0.50 -9.16 -1.23
N GLU A 125 0.62 -8.08 -1.99
CA GLU A 125 -0.40 -7.59 -2.90
C GLU A 125 0.09 -7.75 -4.32
N ILE A 126 -0.73 -8.38 -5.15
CA ILE A 126 -0.50 -8.56 -6.58
C ILE A 126 -1.56 -7.73 -7.31
N ASN A 127 -1.11 -6.78 -8.11
CA ASN A 127 -1.96 -6.02 -9.01
C ASN A 127 -1.87 -6.63 -10.40
N LYS A 128 -2.99 -7.22 -10.85
CA LYS A 128 -3.11 -7.84 -12.17
C LYS A 128 -3.81 -6.86 -13.10
N GLU A 129 -3.07 -6.32 -14.06
CA GLU A 129 -3.67 -5.55 -15.14
C GLU A 129 -4.31 -6.50 -16.15
N ASN A 130 -5.57 -6.22 -16.52
CA ASN A 130 -6.31 -7.04 -17.48
C ASN A 130 -5.59 -7.12 -18.83
N GLY A 131 -5.26 -8.35 -19.25
CA GLY A 131 -4.52 -8.61 -20.49
C GLY A 131 -3.00 -8.56 -20.39
N SER A 132 -2.44 -8.35 -19.19
CA SER A 132 -0.99 -8.41 -18.96
C SER A 132 -0.50 -9.83 -18.65
N GLU A 133 0.61 -10.23 -19.27
CA GLU A 133 1.34 -11.47 -18.93
C GLU A 133 2.18 -11.33 -17.65
N GLU A 134 2.33 -10.09 -17.18
CA GLU A 134 3.09 -9.71 -16.01
C GLU A 134 2.18 -9.06 -14.95
N ALA A 135 2.39 -9.44 -13.70
CA ALA A 135 1.70 -8.86 -12.56
C ALA A 135 2.70 -8.11 -11.67
N MET A 136 2.31 -6.90 -11.24
CA MET A 136 3.10 -6.13 -10.29
C MET A 136 2.87 -6.69 -8.88
N ILE A 137 3.96 -6.91 -8.15
CA ILE A 137 3.94 -7.45 -6.80
C ILE A 137 4.50 -6.41 -5.84
N LYS A 138 3.77 -6.20 -4.74
CA LYS A 138 4.21 -5.46 -3.56
C LYS A 138 4.22 -6.40 -2.37
N ALA A 139 5.40 -6.72 -1.84
CA ALA A 139 5.54 -7.35 -0.53
C ALA A 139 5.79 -6.25 0.52
N TYR A 140 5.03 -6.23 1.61
CA TYR A 140 5.15 -5.16 2.60
C TYR A 140 4.78 -5.59 4.02
N CYS A 141 5.35 -4.89 5.00
CA CYS A 141 5.04 -5.03 6.41
C CYS A 141 4.88 -3.66 7.08
N TYR A 142 4.24 -3.66 8.24
CA TYR A 142 4.10 -2.47 9.09
C TYR A 142 4.89 -2.71 10.37
N VAL A 143 5.87 -1.85 10.62
CA VAL A 143 6.85 -1.99 11.70
C VAL A 143 7.10 -0.63 12.34
N ASP A 144 7.76 -0.63 13.50
CA ASP A 144 8.20 0.60 14.16
C ASP A 144 9.62 1.02 13.72
N ASP A 145 10.44 0.06 13.31
CA ASP A 145 11.83 0.23 12.89
C ASP A 145 12.07 -0.34 11.47
N VAL A 146 12.90 0.35 10.68
CA VAL A 146 13.30 -0.10 9.33
C VAL A 146 14.00 -1.45 9.40
N ILE A 147 14.86 -1.69 10.39
CA ILE A 147 15.68 -2.90 10.51
C ILE A 147 14.77 -4.14 10.62
N GLU A 148 13.74 -4.07 11.46
CA GLU A 148 12.74 -5.14 11.57
C GLU A 148 12.04 -5.38 10.23
N GLY A 149 11.69 -4.31 9.51
CA GLY A 149 11.10 -4.42 8.18
C GLY A 149 12.02 -5.09 7.16
N GLU A 150 13.32 -4.78 7.18
CA GLU A 150 14.32 -5.40 6.32
C GLU A 150 14.48 -6.90 6.63
N GLU A 151 14.52 -7.28 7.91
CA GLU A 151 14.60 -8.68 8.35
C GLU A 151 13.37 -9.49 7.92
N LEU A 152 12.17 -8.94 8.07
CA LEU A 152 10.93 -9.61 7.66
C LEU A 152 10.82 -9.79 6.13
N LEU A 153 11.46 -8.92 5.36
CA LEU A 153 11.37 -8.90 3.89
C LEU A 153 12.57 -9.57 3.21
N GLU A 154 13.56 -10.06 3.95
CA GLU A 154 14.82 -10.57 3.39
C GLU A 154 14.63 -11.75 2.41
N ASN A 155 13.63 -12.60 2.67
CA ASN A 155 13.38 -13.84 1.94
C ASN A 155 12.31 -13.73 0.84
N VAL A 156 11.70 -12.55 0.66
CA VAL A 156 10.58 -12.32 -0.27
C VAL A 156 10.81 -12.88 -1.67
N TYR A 157 12.02 -12.69 -2.22
CA TYR A 157 12.34 -13.14 -3.58
C TYR A 157 12.37 -14.66 -3.70
N THR A 158 12.87 -15.34 -2.67
CA THR A 158 12.90 -16.79 -2.59
C THR A 158 11.49 -17.33 -2.34
N ASP A 159 10.76 -16.73 -1.41
CA ASP A 159 9.43 -17.16 -1.00
C ASP A 159 8.40 -17.04 -2.14
N LEU A 160 8.52 -16.01 -2.98
CA LEU A 160 7.61 -15.76 -4.09
C LEU A 160 8.13 -16.25 -5.45
N GLY A 161 9.39 -16.67 -5.55
CA GLY A 161 10.00 -17.07 -6.82
C GLY A 161 10.02 -15.96 -7.87
N ILE A 162 10.13 -14.70 -7.45
CA ILE A 162 10.00 -13.52 -8.32
C ILE A 162 11.35 -12.91 -8.68
N LYS A 163 11.44 -12.29 -9.87
CA LYS A 163 12.60 -11.48 -10.25
C LYS A 163 12.43 -10.06 -9.69
N MET A 164 13.45 -9.57 -9.00
CA MET A 164 13.51 -8.19 -8.53
C MET A 164 13.49 -7.23 -9.74
N VAL A 165 12.56 -6.27 -9.75
CA VAL A 165 12.49 -5.26 -10.82
C VAL A 165 13.03 -3.90 -10.39
N TYR A 166 13.14 -3.66 -9.09
CA TYR A 166 13.68 -2.40 -8.55
C TYR A 166 15.08 -2.63 -7.96
N SER A 167 16.08 -2.07 -8.63
CA SER A 167 17.48 -2.06 -8.15
C SER A 167 17.60 -1.19 -6.90
N THR A 168 18.41 -1.62 -5.93
CA THR A 168 18.79 -0.81 -4.75
C THR A 168 19.38 0.54 -5.15
N GLU A 169 19.92 0.67 -6.36
CA GLU A 169 20.41 1.92 -6.94
C GLU A 169 19.33 3.01 -7.07
N MET A 170 18.04 2.64 -7.18
CA MET A 170 16.92 3.60 -7.22
C MET A 170 16.72 4.33 -5.89
N PHE A 171 17.22 3.77 -4.79
CA PHE A 171 17.19 4.37 -3.47
C PHE A 171 18.47 5.19 -3.14
N MET A 172 19.52 5.08 -3.97
CA MET A 172 20.86 5.63 -3.70
C MET A 172 21.19 6.93 -4.46
N LYS A 173 20.21 7.77 -4.84
CA LYS A 173 20.46 9.12 -5.40
C LYS A 173 19.73 10.24 -4.66
#